data_AF-A0A6N2U742-F1
#
_entry.id   AF-A0A6N2U742-F1
#
_cell.length_a   1.000
_cell.length_b   1.000
_cell.length_c   1.000
_cell.angle_alpha   90.00
_cell.angle_beta   90.00
_cell.angle_gamma   90.00
#
_symmetry.space_group_name_H-M   'P 1'
#
loop_
_entity.id
_entity.type
_entity.pdbx_description
1 polymer ?
#
loop_
_entity_poly.entity_id
_entity_poly.type
_entity_poly.pdbx_seq_one_letter_code
_entity_poly.pdbx_strand_id
1 'polypeptide(L)'
;MPELEIIMKKDPNAILTLNSAFYYYGLTDTIPDHYYVATPKSNRKIEDVRVKQIYENSNAFEMGKTTIEYDGVDITIYNEERLLIELIRNKRKFSFDLYKEIISNYRKLIHKMDMTQIMEYAYELPKTNMVMETIRLEIL
;
A
#
# COMPACT_ATOMS: atom_id res chain seq x y z
N MET A 1 -23.40 7.56 -4.29
CA MET A 1 -22.00 7.18 -4.49
C MET A 1 -21.31 7.26 -3.15
N PRO A 2 -20.81 6.13 -2.60
CA PRO A 2 -19.96 6.14 -1.42
C PRO A 2 -18.79 7.09 -1.60
N GLU A 3 -18.27 7.62 -0.49
CA GLU A 3 -17.17 8.59 -0.51
C GLU A 3 -15.93 8.09 -1.27
N LEU A 4 -15.58 6.82 -1.04
CA LEU A 4 -14.49 6.12 -1.73
C LEU A 4 -14.65 6.15 -3.25
N GLU A 5 -15.87 5.92 -3.74
CA GLU A 5 -16.20 5.95 -5.17
C GLU A 5 -15.98 7.34 -5.78
N ILE A 6 -16.32 8.41 -5.03
CA ILE A 6 -16.11 9.79 -5.48
C ILE A 6 -14.62 10.08 -5.61
N ILE A 7 -13.80 9.67 -4.64
CA ILE A 7 -12.35 9.92 -4.63
C ILE A 7 -11.69 9.15 -5.78
N MET A 8 -12.00 7.87 -5.95
CA MET A 8 -11.43 7.05 -7.02
C MET A 8 -11.82 7.54 -8.42
N LYS A 9 -13.03 8.09 -8.60
CA LYS A 9 -13.47 8.67 -9.88
C LYS A 9 -12.84 10.02 -10.19
N LYS A 10 -12.53 10.84 -9.17
CA LYS A 10 -11.87 12.14 -9.37
C LYS A 10 -10.43 11.98 -9.84
N ASP A 11 -9.73 10.98 -9.29
CA ASP A 11 -8.32 10.73 -9.55
C ASP A 11 -8.10 9.30 -10.08
N PRO A 12 -8.51 8.98 -11.32
CA PRO A 12 -8.52 7.61 -11.85
C PRO A 12 -7.13 6.99 -12.02
N ASN A 13 -6.07 7.80 -11.98
CA ASN A 13 -4.68 7.35 -12.04
C ASN A 13 -4.08 7.12 -10.64
N ALA A 14 -4.84 7.36 -9.57
CA ALA A 14 -4.39 7.15 -8.21
C ALA A 14 -4.54 5.68 -7.80
N ILE A 15 -3.56 5.16 -7.07
CA ILE A 15 -3.56 3.78 -6.57
C ILE A 15 -3.61 3.83 -5.05
N LEU A 16 -4.59 3.21 -4.41
CA LEU A 16 -4.64 3.14 -2.94
C LEU A 16 -3.39 2.42 -2.39
N THR A 17 -2.83 2.98 -1.32
CA THR A 17 -1.59 2.49 -0.70
C THR A 17 -1.61 2.74 0.81
N LEU A 18 -0.58 2.25 1.51
CA LEU A 18 -0.36 2.46 2.95
C LEU A 18 -1.64 2.24 3.78
N ASN A 19 -1.95 3.14 4.72
CA ASN A 19 -3.02 2.95 5.72
C ASN A 19 -4.36 2.58 5.09
N SER A 20 -4.74 3.21 3.97
CA SER A 20 -5.99 2.88 3.29
C SER A 20 -5.97 1.46 2.73
N ALA A 21 -4.88 1.09 2.08
CA ALA A 21 -4.78 -0.24 1.49
C ALA A 21 -4.69 -1.33 2.56
N PHE A 22 -3.94 -1.12 3.65
CA PHE A 22 -3.91 -2.05 4.78
C PHE A 22 -5.29 -2.25 5.40
N TYR A 23 -6.08 -1.18 5.52
CA TYR A 23 -7.46 -1.27 6.00
C TYR A 23 -8.35 -2.06 5.02
N TYR A 24 -8.32 -1.76 3.72
CA TYR A 24 -9.18 -2.43 2.74
C TYR A 24 -8.85 -3.91 2.53
N TYR A 25 -7.59 -4.32 2.73
CA TYR A 25 -7.21 -5.74 2.77
C TYR A 25 -7.45 -6.42 4.13
N GLY A 26 -7.96 -5.70 5.14
CA GLY A 26 -8.18 -6.26 6.48
C GLY A 26 -6.89 -6.58 7.24
N LEU A 27 -5.79 -5.91 6.90
CA LEU A 27 -4.50 -6.04 7.59
C LEU A 27 -4.43 -5.21 8.88
N THR A 28 -5.41 -4.34 9.10
CA THR A 28 -5.68 -3.62 10.36
C THR A 28 -7.15 -3.25 10.43
N ASP A 29 -7.71 -3.21 11.63
CA ASP A 29 -9.05 -2.66 11.88
C ASP A 29 -9.02 -1.13 12.13
N THR A 30 -7.83 -0.53 12.11
CA THR A 30 -7.65 0.91 12.28
C THR A 30 -8.14 1.65 11.04
N ILE A 31 -9.23 2.40 11.18
CA ILE A 31 -9.77 3.24 10.12
C ILE A 31 -8.74 4.33 9.79
N PRO A 32 -8.34 4.49 8.51
CA PRO A 32 -7.37 5.51 8.12
C PRO A 32 -7.96 6.92 8.25
N ASP A 33 -7.13 7.87 8.67
CA ASP A 33 -7.51 9.28 8.83
C ASP A 33 -7.70 10.03 7.49
N HIS A 34 -7.12 9.48 6.42
CA HIS A 34 -7.18 9.98 5.05
C HIS A 34 -7.25 8.81 4.07
N TYR A 35 -7.59 9.10 2.83
CA TYR A 35 -7.35 8.21 1.70
C TYR A 35 -5.91 8.37 1.21
N TYR A 36 -5.08 7.38 1.50
CA TYR A 36 -3.68 7.32 1.10
C TYR A 36 -3.59 6.79 -0.32
N VAL A 37 -3.11 7.62 -1.23
CA VAL A 37 -2.99 7.27 -2.66
C VAL A 37 -1.59 7.52 -3.19
N ALA A 38 -1.09 6.58 -3.98
CA ALA A 38 0.11 6.75 -4.77
C ALA A 38 -0.25 7.37 -6.13
N THR A 39 0.59 8.30 -6.60
CA THR A 39 0.52 8.86 -7.95
C THR A 39 1.93 9.06 -8.54
N PRO A 40 2.09 9.10 -9.87
CA PRO A 40 3.34 9.51 -10.49
C PRO A 40 3.72 10.94 -10.09
N LYS A 41 5.02 11.27 -10.05
CA LYS A 41 5.51 12.62 -9.75
C LYS A 41 5.00 13.71 -10.71
N SER A 42 4.70 13.33 -11.95
CA SER A 42 4.14 14.25 -12.96
C SER A 42 2.69 14.64 -12.68
N ASN A 43 1.99 13.91 -11.81
CA ASN A 43 0.61 14.25 -11.47
C ASN A 43 0.55 15.54 -10.65
N ARG A 44 -0.49 16.33 -10.92
CA ARG A 44 -0.80 17.49 -10.10
C ARG A 44 -1.12 17.06 -8.66
N LYS A 45 -0.95 18.01 -7.75
CA LYS A 45 -1.38 17.82 -6.37
C LYS A 45 -2.90 17.61 -6.35
N ILE A 46 -3.35 16.60 -5.61
CA ILE A 46 -4.77 16.39 -5.36
C ILE A 46 -5.22 17.40 -4.29
N GLU A 47 -6.12 18.32 -4.67
CA GLU A 47 -6.66 19.36 -3.78
C GLU A 47 -7.93 18.87 -3.06
N ASP A 48 -7.83 17.74 -2.37
CA ASP A 48 -8.87 17.20 -1.49
C ASP A 48 -8.27 16.95 -0.12
N VAL A 49 -8.82 17.60 0.92
CA VAL A 49 -8.29 17.52 2.29
C VAL A 49 -8.36 16.12 2.88
N ARG A 50 -9.17 15.24 2.28
CA ARG A 50 -9.35 13.86 2.71
C ARG A 50 -8.32 12.93 2.08
N VAL A 51 -7.55 13.42 1.10
CA VAL A 51 -6.57 12.63 0.36
C VAL A 51 -5.16 12.97 0.82
N LYS A 52 -4.40 11.92 1.13
CA LYS A 52 -2.96 12.00 1.37
C LYS A 52 -2.23 11.38 0.19
N GLN A 53 -1.76 12.25 -0.70
CA GLN A 53 -1.02 11.87 -1.89
C GLN A 53 0.44 11.54 -1.56
N ILE A 54 0.89 10.37 -2.03
CA ILE A 54 2.27 9.92 -1.98
C ILE A 54 2.78 9.86 -3.43
N TYR A 55 3.83 10.62 -3.72
CA TYR A 55 4.48 10.53 -5.01
C TYR A 55 5.42 9.32 -5.04
N GLU A 56 5.16 8.38 -5.95
CA GLU A 56 6.13 7.33 -6.29
C GLU A 56 7.00 7.84 -7.44
N ASN A 57 8.31 7.84 -7.20
CA ASN A 57 9.31 8.42 -8.08
C ASN A 57 10.11 7.34 -8.83
N SER A 58 9.81 6.06 -8.58
CA SER A 58 10.38 4.95 -9.33
C SER A 58 9.60 4.67 -10.63
N ASN A 59 10.22 3.93 -11.54
CA ASN A 59 9.53 3.36 -12.70
C ASN A 59 8.54 2.24 -12.30
N ALA A 60 8.50 1.88 -11.02
CA ALA A 60 7.67 0.83 -10.45
C ALA A 60 6.32 1.35 -9.94
N PHE A 61 5.83 2.49 -10.44
CA PHE A 61 4.54 3.05 -10.00
C PHE A 61 3.37 2.10 -10.28
N GLU A 62 3.33 1.48 -11.45
CA GLU A 62 2.25 0.53 -11.81
C GLU A 62 2.50 -0.88 -11.25
N MET A 63 3.68 -1.17 -10.71
CA MET A 63 4.02 -2.50 -10.21
C MET A 63 3.22 -2.86 -8.96
N GLY A 64 2.53 -3.99 -9.03
CA GLY A 64 1.59 -4.46 -8.00
C GLY A 64 0.24 -3.77 -8.05
N LYS A 65 -0.04 -2.90 -9.04
CA LYS A 65 -1.38 -2.33 -9.22
C LYS A 65 -2.38 -3.44 -9.55
N THR A 66 -3.50 -3.43 -8.86
CA THR A 66 -4.64 -4.32 -9.10
C THR A 66 -5.95 -3.59 -8.80
N THR A 67 -7.07 -4.27 -9.00
CA THR A 67 -8.40 -3.79 -8.64
C THR A 67 -9.06 -4.80 -7.70
N ILE A 68 -9.70 -4.30 -6.64
CA ILE A 68 -10.58 -5.10 -5.77
C ILE A 68 -11.95 -4.46 -5.71
N GLU A 69 -12.98 -5.28 -5.44
CA GLU A 69 -14.33 -4.80 -5.16
C GLU A 69 -14.49 -4.62 -3.64
N TYR A 70 -14.96 -3.45 -3.22
CA TYR A 70 -15.24 -3.13 -1.83
C TYR A 70 -16.56 -2.37 -1.72
N ASP A 71 -17.55 -2.95 -1.04
CA ASP A 71 -18.90 -2.38 -0.88
C ASP A 71 -19.55 -1.94 -2.22
N GLY A 72 -19.39 -2.74 -3.26
CA GLY A 72 -19.90 -2.47 -4.61
C GLY A 72 -19.12 -1.42 -5.39
N VAL A 73 -17.92 -1.05 -4.92
CA VAL A 73 -17.03 -0.09 -5.57
C VAL A 73 -15.74 -0.78 -5.98
N ASP A 74 -15.43 -0.75 -7.28
CA ASP A 74 -14.11 -1.15 -7.79
C ASP A 74 -13.07 -0.10 -7.43
N ILE A 75 -12.04 -0.51 -6.69
CA ILE A 75 -10.95 0.36 -6.25
C ILE A 75 -9.62 -0.10 -6.81
N THR A 76 -8.86 0.84 -7.36
CA THR A 76 -7.48 0.60 -7.78
C THR A 76 -6.56 0.69 -6.57
N ILE A 77 -5.78 -0.36 -6.32
CA ILE A 77 -5.01 -0.56 -5.09
C ILE A 77 -3.71 -1.32 -5.40
N TYR A 78 -2.67 -1.18 -4.58
CA TYR A 78 -1.51 -2.07 -4.64
C TYR A 78 -1.80 -3.41 -3.99
N ASN A 79 -1.40 -4.53 -4.60
CA ASN A 79 -1.53 -5.86 -4.04
C ASN A 79 -0.74 -6.04 -2.73
N GLU A 80 -1.06 -7.11 -2.00
CA GLU A 80 -0.52 -7.38 -0.68
C GLU A 80 1.02 -7.53 -0.68
N GLU A 81 1.60 -8.13 -1.72
CA GLU A 81 3.05 -8.24 -1.92
C GLU A 81 3.70 -6.86 -2.03
N ARG A 82 3.16 -5.97 -2.86
CA ARG A 82 3.66 -4.60 -3.00
C ARG A 82 3.52 -3.82 -1.70
N LEU A 83 2.40 -3.98 -1.02
CA LEU A 83 2.12 -3.29 0.24
C LEU A 83 3.04 -3.73 1.38
N LEU A 84 3.53 -4.98 1.40
CA LEU A 84 4.54 -5.42 2.36
C LEU A 84 5.83 -4.62 2.21
N ILE A 85 6.25 -4.39 0.96
CA ILE A 85 7.42 -3.56 0.67
C ILE A 85 7.18 -2.11 1.10
N GLU A 86 6.00 -1.56 0.79
CA GLU A 86 5.61 -0.21 1.20
C GLU A 86 5.62 -0.02 2.73
N LEU A 87 5.08 -0.99 3.48
CA LEU A 87 5.06 -0.98 4.95
C LEU A 87 6.49 -0.83 5.49
N ILE A 88 7.41 -1.67 5.01
CA ILE A 88 8.79 -1.71 5.51
C ILE A 88 9.56 -0.44 5.09
N ARG A 89 9.43 -0.01 3.83
CA ARG A 89 10.07 1.22 3.31
C ARG A 89 9.65 2.45 4.10
N ASN A 90 8.40 2.47 4.56
CA ASN A 90 7.74 3.58 5.24
C ASN A 90 7.55 3.34 6.75
N LYS A 91 8.19 2.35 7.36
CA LYS A 91 7.91 1.95 8.77
C LYS A 91 7.92 3.09 9.80
N ARG A 92 8.72 4.13 9.56
CA ARG A 92 8.80 5.33 10.43
C ARG A 92 7.57 6.24 10.37
N LYS A 93 6.65 6.03 9.40
CA LYS A 93 5.39 6.79 9.26
C LYS A 93 4.25 6.20 10.09
N PHE A 94 4.43 5.01 10.66
CA PHE A 94 3.42 4.30 11.44
C PHE A 94 3.75 4.40 12.94
N SER A 95 2.72 4.35 13.78
CA SER A 95 2.95 4.05 15.20
C SER A 95 3.53 2.64 15.34
N PHE A 96 4.24 2.40 16.43
CA PHE A 96 4.82 1.10 16.71
C PHE A 96 3.76 0.00 16.76
N ASP A 97 2.64 0.25 17.42
CA ASP A 97 1.55 -0.73 17.58
C ASP A 97 0.90 -1.08 16.24
N LEU A 98 0.57 -0.07 15.42
CA LEU A 98 -0.02 -0.29 14.09
C LEU A 98 0.95 -1.05 13.18
N TYR A 99 2.24 -0.70 13.20
CA TYR A 99 3.24 -1.44 12.43
C TYR A 99 3.31 -2.91 12.87
N LYS A 100 3.33 -3.18 14.18
CA LYS A 100 3.40 -4.55 14.69
C LYS A 100 2.14 -5.36 14.45
N GLU A 101 0.96 -4.74 14.51
CA GLU A 101 -0.30 -5.35 14.10
C GLU A 101 -0.24 -5.83 12.64
N ILE A 102 0.09 -4.92 11.72
CA ILE A 102 0.14 -5.22 10.28
C ILE A 102 1.20 -6.30 10.00
N ILE A 103 2.40 -6.22 10.61
CA ILE A 103 3.44 -7.26 10.50
C ILE A 103 2.91 -8.61 11.00
N SER A 104 2.19 -8.64 12.12
CA SER A 104 1.62 -9.89 12.63
C SER A 104 0.56 -10.47 11.70
N ASN A 105 -0.20 -9.63 10.99
CA ASN A 105 -1.17 -10.10 10.01
C ASN A 105 -0.48 -10.62 8.73
N TYR A 106 0.58 -9.96 8.26
CA TYR A 106 1.41 -10.48 7.17
C TYR A 106 2.03 -11.85 7.48
N ARG A 107 2.51 -12.10 8.71
CA ARG A 107 3.01 -13.42 9.12
C ARG A 107 1.98 -14.54 8.93
N LYS A 108 0.69 -14.26 9.13
CA LYS A 108 -0.38 -15.23 8.92
C LYS A 108 -0.63 -15.50 7.43
N LEU A 109 -0.34 -14.52 6.57
CA LEU A 109 -0.60 -14.56 5.13
C LEU A 109 0.60 -15.06 4.32
N ILE A 110 1.83 -14.97 4.85
CA ILE A 110 3.06 -15.17 4.07
C ILE A 110 3.10 -16.50 3.30
N HIS A 111 2.50 -17.58 3.84
CA HIS A 111 2.43 -18.88 3.18
C HIS A 111 1.56 -18.91 1.91
N LYS A 112 0.72 -17.89 1.70
CA LYS A 112 -0.15 -17.73 0.53
C LYS A 112 0.37 -16.68 -0.45
N MET A 113 1.37 -15.90 -0.05
CA MET A 113 1.90 -14.80 -0.86
C MET A 113 2.92 -15.30 -1.89
N ASP A 114 3.01 -14.59 -3.01
CA ASP A 114 4.01 -14.90 -4.04
C ASP A 114 5.37 -14.31 -3.66
N MET A 115 6.24 -15.17 -3.12
CA MET A 115 7.60 -14.79 -2.74
C MET A 115 8.43 -14.28 -3.93
N THR A 116 8.16 -14.74 -5.15
CA THR A 116 8.87 -14.26 -6.34
C THR A 116 8.51 -12.79 -6.60
N GLN A 117 7.21 -12.46 -6.57
CA GLN A 117 6.75 -11.07 -6.72
C GLN A 117 7.26 -10.16 -5.61
N ILE A 118 7.26 -10.62 -4.34
CA ILE A 118 7.83 -9.86 -3.22
C ILE A 118 9.29 -9.48 -3.52
N MET A 119 10.09 -10.44 -4.00
CA MET A 119 11.49 -10.20 -4.35
C MET A 119 11.62 -9.23 -5.51
N GLU A 120 10.89 -9.45 -6.61
CA GLU A 120 10.89 -8.55 -7.77
C GLU A 120 10.57 -7.11 -7.37
N TYR A 121 9.55 -6.90 -6.54
CA TYR A 121 9.17 -5.58 -6.05
C TYR A 121 10.23 -4.97 -5.15
N ALA A 122 10.85 -5.76 -4.28
CA ALA A 122 11.92 -5.29 -3.42
C ALA A 122 13.14 -4.81 -4.23
N TYR A 123 13.47 -5.46 -5.35
CA TYR A 123 14.59 -5.07 -6.22
C TYR A 123 14.32 -3.80 -7.02
N GLU A 124 13.09 -3.61 -7.51
CA GLU A 124 12.71 -2.43 -8.29
C GLU A 124 12.47 -1.18 -7.42
N LEU A 125 12.31 -1.36 -6.10
CA LEU A 125 12.05 -0.27 -5.17
C LEU A 125 13.26 0.11 -4.32
N PRO A 126 13.40 1.41 -3.97
CA PRO A 126 14.46 1.85 -3.07
C PRO A 126 14.48 1.12 -1.74
N LYS A 127 15.71 0.93 -1.21
CA LYS A 127 16.02 0.30 0.08
C LYS A 127 15.87 -1.23 0.11
N THR A 128 16.07 -1.90 -1.02
CA THR A 128 16.03 -3.37 -1.16
C THR A 128 16.70 -4.12 -0.01
N ASN A 129 17.97 -3.83 0.30
CA ASN A 129 18.70 -4.55 1.36
C ASN A 129 18.01 -4.47 2.72
N MET A 130 17.51 -3.29 3.09
CA MET A 130 16.78 -3.07 4.34
C MET A 130 15.43 -3.81 4.33
N VAL A 131 14.75 -3.81 3.19
CA VAL A 131 13.47 -4.52 3.01
C VAL A 131 13.66 -6.02 3.18
N MET A 132 14.60 -6.60 2.42
CA MET A 132 14.90 -8.04 2.45
C MET A 132 15.31 -8.51 3.85
N GLU A 133 16.16 -7.75 4.53
CA GLU A 133 16.57 -8.07 5.90
C GLU A 133 15.40 -7.98 6.89
N THR A 134 14.51 -6.99 6.72
CA THR A 134 13.31 -6.88 7.57
C THR A 134 12.35 -8.03 7.33
N ILE A 135 12.15 -8.48 6.09
CA ILE A 135 11.31 -9.65 5.80
C ILE A 135 11.88 -10.90 6.49
N ARG A 136 13.20 -11.11 6.39
CA ARG A 136 13.88 -12.24 7.02
C ARG A 136 13.79 -12.24 8.55
N LEU A 137 13.83 -11.06 9.19
CA LEU A 137 13.84 -10.93 10.65
C LEU A 137 12.45 -10.80 11.26
N GLU A 138 11.51 -10.18 10.55
CA GLU A 138 10.21 -9.79 11.08
C GLU A 138 9.05 -10.55 10.46
N ILE A 139 9.20 -11.28 9.35
CA ILE A 139 8.10 -12.00 8.70
C ILE A 139 8.34 -13.51 8.65
N LEU A 140 9.54 -13.94 8.24
CA LEU A 140 9.96 -15.35 8.20
C LEU A 140 10.52 -15.82 9.55
#